data_AF-A0A2M6ZQQ8-F1
#
_entry.id   AF-A0A2M6ZQQ8-F1
#
_cell.length_a   1.000
_cell.length_b   1.000
_cell.length_c   1.000
_cell.angle_alpha   90.00
_cell.angle_beta   90.00
_cell.angle_gamma   90.00
#
_symmetry.space_group_name_H-M   'P 1'
#
loop_
_entity.id
_entity.type
_entity.pdbx_description
1 polymer ?
#
loop_
_entity_poly.entity_id
_entity_poly.type
_entity_poly.pdbx_seq_one_letter_code
_entity_poly.pdbx_strand_id
1 'polypeptide(L)'
;RGEIEEKLLDHANSLYEEREQEIEPENMRILERLVMLRAIDSRWVEHLTALEDMRQGIGLQAYAQRDPLIAYKKEAHDMFQQLQAGIQHDIVHTIYRVGLVKETPLERRKEAVGVGKKVGRNDPCPCGSGKKYKKCCGKSAR
;
A
#
# COMPACT_ATOMS: atom_id res chain seq x y z
N ARG A 1 4.47 -38.41 5.93
CA ARG A 1 4.51 -37.03 5.35
C ARG A 1 3.15 -36.35 5.52
N GLY A 2 2.05 -36.98 5.10
CA GLY A 2 0.69 -36.44 5.29
C GLY A 2 0.34 -36.12 6.74
N GLU A 3 0.62 -37.01 7.70
CA GLU A 3 0.31 -36.76 9.12
C GLU A 3 1.01 -35.55 9.75
N ILE A 4 2.23 -35.20 9.26
CA ILE A 4 2.95 -34.02 9.76
C ILE A 4 2.33 -32.76 9.16
N GLU A 5 1.99 -32.81 7.87
CA GLU A 5 1.35 -31.72 7.16
C GLU A 5 -0.02 -31.38 7.76
N GLU A 6 -0.83 -32.41 8.05
CA GLU A 6 -2.12 -32.27 8.72
C GLU A 6 -1.97 -31.60 10.10
N LYS A 7 -1.04 -32.08 10.95
CA LYS A 7 -0.78 -31.46 12.26
C LYS A 7 -0.35 -30.00 12.18
N LEU A 8 0.43 -29.63 11.17
CA LEU A 8 0.87 -28.25 10.97
C LEU A 8 -0.30 -27.36 10.50
N LEU A 9 -1.16 -27.87 9.63
CA LEU A 9 -2.35 -27.16 9.17
C LEU A 9 -3.35 -26.95 10.32
N ASP A 10 -3.57 -27.97 11.14
CA ASP A 10 -4.42 -27.86 12.33
C ASP A 10 -3.88 -26.79 13.29
N HIS A 11 -2.58 -26.82 13.57
CA HIS A 11 -1.96 -25.82 14.43
C HIS A 11 -2.05 -24.40 13.86
N ALA A 12 -1.85 -24.23 12.54
CA ALA A 12 -2.02 -22.95 11.87
C ALA A 12 -3.47 -22.43 11.99
N ASN A 13 -4.46 -23.31 11.78
CA ASN A 13 -5.88 -22.97 11.92
C ASN A 13 -6.21 -22.55 13.36
N SER A 14 -5.71 -23.26 14.38
CA SER A 14 -5.91 -22.85 15.77
C SER A 14 -5.33 -21.46 16.07
N LEU A 15 -4.12 -21.16 15.58
CA LEU A 15 -3.51 -19.83 15.73
C LEU A 15 -4.32 -18.74 15.02
N TYR A 16 -4.93 -19.07 13.88
CA TYR A 16 -5.81 -18.17 13.17
C TYR A 16 -7.09 -17.86 13.95
N GLU A 17 -7.73 -18.88 14.53
CA GLU A 17 -8.94 -18.74 15.33
C GLU A 17 -8.69 -17.89 16.59
N GLU A 18 -7.59 -18.13 17.30
CA GLU A 18 -7.18 -17.30 18.44
C GLU A 18 -7.07 -15.83 18.03
N ARG A 19 -6.47 -15.58 16.87
CA ARG A 19 -6.27 -14.23 16.34
C ARG A 19 -7.57 -13.56 15.88
N GLU A 20 -8.49 -14.31 15.30
CA GLU A 20 -9.82 -13.81 14.95
C GLU A 20 -10.60 -13.36 16.20
N GLN A 21 -10.43 -14.07 17.32
CA GLN A 21 -11.01 -13.68 18.61
C GLN A 21 -10.35 -12.41 19.18
N GLU A 22 -9.04 -12.23 19.02
CA GLU A 22 -8.32 -11.04 19.49
C GLU A 22 -8.67 -9.75 18.70
N ILE A 23 -8.84 -9.87 17.38
CA ILE A 23 -9.04 -8.74 16.45
C ILE A 23 -10.52 -8.34 16.32
N GLU A 24 -11.43 -9.25 16.70
CA GLU A 24 -12.84 -9.28 16.31
C GLU A 24 -13.04 -9.78 14.86
N PRO A 25 -14.05 -10.64 14.61
CA PRO A 25 -14.27 -11.24 13.28
C PRO A 25 -14.41 -10.22 12.14
N GLU A 26 -15.13 -9.12 12.36
CA GLU A 26 -15.38 -8.14 11.30
C GLU A 26 -14.11 -7.37 10.89
N ASN A 27 -13.30 -6.98 11.87
CA ASN A 27 -12.00 -6.34 11.63
C ASN A 27 -11.02 -7.32 10.98
N MET A 28 -11.09 -8.62 11.32
CA MET A 28 -10.26 -9.64 10.70
C MET A 28 -10.56 -9.78 9.19
N ARG A 29 -11.84 -9.75 8.79
CA ARG A 29 -12.21 -9.74 7.35
C ARG A 29 -11.73 -8.50 6.62
N ILE A 30 -11.68 -7.35 7.28
CA ILE A 30 -11.12 -6.13 6.70
C ILE A 30 -9.60 -6.28 6.52
N LEU A 31 -8.91 -6.81 7.53
CA LEU A 31 -7.47 -7.06 7.49
C LEU A 31 -7.11 -8.04 6.38
N GLU A 32 -7.82 -9.16 6.28
CA GLU A 32 -7.64 -10.15 5.20
C GLU A 32 -7.73 -9.50 3.82
N ARG A 33 -8.78 -8.71 3.57
CA ARG A 33 -8.95 -7.97 2.30
C ARG A 33 -7.81 -7.01 2.04
N LEU A 34 -7.39 -6.24 3.05
CA LEU A 34 -6.30 -5.28 2.91
C LEU A 34 -4.96 -5.97 2.61
N VAL A 35 -4.67 -7.08 3.29
CA VAL A 35 -3.47 -7.89 3.06
C VAL A 35 -3.48 -8.49 1.66
N MET A 36 -4.60 -9.08 1.23
CA MET A 36 -4.75 -9.64 -0.11
C MET A 36 -4.53 -8.59 -1.20
N LEU A 37 -5.23 -7.45 -1.11
CA LEU A 37 -5.09 -6.37 -2.09
C LEU A 37 -3.65 -5.87 -2.16
N ARG A 38 -3.03 -5.60 -1.01
CA ARG A 38 -1.63 -5.12 -0.96
C ARG A 38 -0.65 -6.14 -1.56
N ALA A 39 -0.81 -7.42 -1.25
CA ALA A 39 0.05 -8.49 -1.76
C ALA A 39 -0.08 -8.63 -3.29
N ILE A 40 -1.32 -8.62 -3.80
CA ILE A 40 -1.59 -8.69 -5.24
C ILE A 40 -1.02 -7.46 -5.95
N ASP A 41 -1.34 -6.25 -5.48
CA ASP A 41 -0.93 -5.01 -6.13
C ASP A 41 0.59 -4.89 -6.20
N SER A 42 1.28 -5.10 -5.08
CA SER A 42 2.75 -4.98 -5.03
C SER A 42 3.45 -5.98 -5.94
N ARG A 43 3.05 -7.25 -5.90
CA ARG A 43 3.67 -8.28 -6.73
C ARG A 43 3.28 -8.20 -8.20
N TRP A 44 2.06 -7.74 -8.50
CA TRP A 44 1.63 -7.53 -9.87
C TRP A 44 2.45 -6.44 -10.57
N VAL A 45 2.69 -5.32 -9.88
CA VAL A 45 3.56 -4.25 -10.40
C VAL A 45 4.96 -4.78 -10.68
N GLU A 46 5.57 -5.51 -9.74
CA GLU A 46 6.88 -6.14 -9.91
C GLU A 46 6.90 -7.11 -11.10
N HIS A 47 5.86 -7.94 -11.24
CA HIS A 47 5.72 -8.89 -12.34
C HIS A 47 5.64 -8.20 -13.70
N LEU A 48 4.87 -7.11 -13.82
CA LEU A 48 4.78 -6.35 -15.08
C LEU A 48 6.11 -5.73 -15.47
N THR A 49 6.87 -5.19 -14.51
CA THR A 49 8.23 -4.70 -14.75
C THR A 49 9.14 -5.82 -15.24
N ALA A 50 9.12 -6.97 -14.57
CA ALA A 50 9.95 -8.11 -14.95
C ALA A 50 9.59 -8.65 -16.36
N LEU A 51 8.30 -8.67 -16.73
CA LEU A 51 7.86 -9.05 -18.07
C LEU A 51 8.34 -8.07 -19.15
N GLU A 52 8.32 -6.77 -18.87
CA GLU A 52 8.82 -5.75 -19.80
C GLU A 52 10.32 -5.93 -20.04
N ASP A 53 11.11 -6.14 -18.98
CA ASP A 53 12.55 -6.38 -19.06
C ASP A 53 12.86 -7.67 -19.85
N MET A 54 12.13 -8.75 -19.56
CA MET A 54 12.26 -10.02 -20.27
C MET A 54 11.94 -9.87 -21.77
N ARG A 55 10.88 -9.13 -22.10
CA ARG A 55 10.48 -8.86 -23.49
C ARG A 55 11.58 -8.13 -24.26
N GLN A 56 12.25 -7.17 -23.63
CA GLN A 56 13.38 -6.45 -24.24
C GLN A 56 14.60 -7.36 -24.42
N GLY A 57 14.85 -8.31 -23.50
CA GLY A 57 15.95 -9.27 -23.58
C GLY A 57 15.77 -10.40 -24.60
N ILE A 58 14.53 -10.81 -24.90
CA ILE A 58 14.25 -11.94 -25.81
C ILE A 58 14.67 -11.69 -27.26
N GLY A 59 14.79 -10.43 -27.68
CA GLY A 59 15.36 -10.08 -28.99
C GLY A 59 16.79 -10.61 -29.18
N LEU A 60 17.57 -10.73 -28.10
CA LEU A 60 18.93 -11.29 -28.13
C LEU A 60 18.91 -12.83 -28.15
N GLN A 61 17.86 -13.48 -27.64
CA GLN A 61 17.70 -14.95 -27.65
C GLN A 61 17.32 -15.52 -29.03
N ALA A 62 16.80 -14.70 -29.94
CA ALA A 62 16.52 -15.12 -31.32
C ALA A 62 17.77 -15.64 -32.07
N TYR A 63 18.97 -15.25 -31.62
CA TYR A 63 20.25 -15.77 -32.15
C TYR A 63 20.47 -17.27 -31.85
N ALA A 64 19.75 -17.86 -30.89
CA ALA A 64 19.91 -19.25 -30.46
C ALA A 64 19.06 -20.27 -31.25
N GLN A 65 18.52 -19.91 -32.42
CA GLN A 65 17.66 -20.75 -33.28
C GLN A 65 16.40 -21.32 -32.60
N ARG A 66 15.98 -20.76 -31.47
CA ARG A 66 14.68 -21.05 -30.84
C ARG A 66 13.71 -19.95 -31.23
N ASP A 67 12.44 -20.32 -31.44
CA ASP A 67 11.36 -19.36 -31.69
C ASP A 67 11.21 -18.43 -30.45
N PRO A 68 11.48 -17.12 -30.61
CA PRO A 68 11.41 -16.16 -29.51
C PRO A 68 10.04 -16.12 -28.82
N LEU A 69 8.96 -16.37 -29.57
CA LEU A 69 7.60 -16.35 -29.04
C LEU A 69 7.33 -17.56 -28.14
N ILE A 70 7.87 -18.74 -28.49
CA ILE A 70 7.72 -19.95 -27.68
C ILE A 70 8.51 -19.79 -26.38
N ALA A 71 9.74 -19.27 -26.46
CA ALA A 71 10.56 -18.97 -25.29
C ALA A 71 9.85 -17.97 -24.35
N TYR A 72 9.37 -16.85 -24.90
CA TYR A 72 8.61 -15.84 -24.16
C TYR A 72 7.44 -16.45 -23.40
N LYS A 73 6.60 -17.24 -24.07
CA LYS A 73 5.40 -17.82 -23.46
C LYS A 73 5.73 -18.76 -22.31
N LYS A 74 6.78 -19.59 -22.47
CA LYS A 74 7.21 -20.51 -21.43
C LYS A 74 7.73 -19.74 -20.22
N GLU A 75 8.63 -18.80 -20.44
CA GLU A 75 9.25 -18.03 -19.35
C GLU A 75 8.23 -17.13 -18.64
N ALA A 76 7.34 -16.47 -19.38
CA ALA A 76 6.23 -15.71 -18.81
C ALA A 76 5.31 -16.57 -17.94
N HIS A 77 5.03 -17.82 -18.35
CA HIS A 77 4.23 -18.74 -17.55
C HIS A 77 4.94 -19.12 -16.25
N ASP A 78 6.24 -19.44 -16.32
CA ASP A 78 7.04 -19.76 -15.14
C ASP A 78 7.09 -18.57 -14.17
N MET A 79 7.26 -17.35 -14.67
CA MET A 79 7.19 -16.12 -13.87
C MET A 79 5.81 -15.90 -13.24
N PHE A 80 4.74 -16.22 -13.96
CA PHE A 80 3.38 -16.12 -13.42
C PHE A 80 3.12 -17.14 -12.29
N GLN A 81 3.63 -18.36 -12.40
CA GLN A 81 3.56 -19.34 -11.31
C GLN A 81 4.31 -18.86 -10.07
N GLN A 82 5.49 -18.25 -10.25
CA GLN A 82 6.25 -17.64 -9.16
C GLN A 82 5.51 -16.47 -8.52
N LEU A 83 4.86 -15.62 -9.32
CA LEU A 83 3.99 -14.55 -8.83
C LEU A 83 2.87 -15.11 -7.94
N GLN A 84 2.15 -16.14 -8.40
CA GLN A 84 1.07 -16.76 -7.64
C GLN A 84 1.56 -17.34 -6.31
N ALA A 85 2.67 -18.07 -6.32
CA ALA A 85 3.28 -18.63 -5.12
C ALA A 85 3.74 -17.53 -4.15
N GLY A 86 4.31 -16.45 -4.67
CA GLY A 86 4.73 -15.29 -3.90
C GLY A 86 3.55 -14.57 -3.22
N ILE A 87 2.45 -14.36 -3.95
CA ILE A 87 1.23 -13.74 -3.40
C ILE A 87 0.70 -14.57 -2.23
N GLN A 88 0.59 -15.89 -2.40
CA GLN A 88 0.14 -16.78 -1.33
C GLN A 88 1.06 -16.72 -0.11
N HIS A 89 2.37 -16.75 -0.34
CA HIS A 89 3.37 -16.65 0.72
C HIS A 89 3.22 -15.35 1.52
N ASP A 90 3.13 -14.21 0.85
CA ASP A 90 3.04 -12.90 1.51
C ASP A 90 1.74 -12.74 2.29
N ILE A 91 0.62 -13.25 1.77
CA ILE A 91 -0.66 -13.22 2.48
C ILE A 91 -0.53 -13.99 3.79
N VAL A 92 -0.11 -15.25 3.73
CA VAL A 92 0.02 -16.12 4.90
C VAL A 92 1.02 -15.52 5.89
N HIS A 93 2.24 -15.20 5.42
CA HIS A 93 3.28 -14.66 6.28
C HIS A 93 2.85 -13.34 6.94
N THR A 94 2.16 -12.45 6.21
CA THR A 94 1.68 -11.18 6.80
C THR A 94 0.59 -11.43 7.84
N ILE A 95 -0.40 -12.27 7.54
CA ILE A 95 -1.49 -12.58 8.48
C ILE A 95 -0.96 -13.10 9.82
N TYR A 96 0.01 -14.02 9.79
CA TYR A 96 0.59 -14.61 11.00
C TYR A 96 1.69 -13.76 11.66
N ARG A 97 2.24 -12.75 10.97
CA ARG A 97 3.31 -11.89 11.51
C ARG A 97 2.83 -10.54 12.04
N VAL A 98 1.70 -10.02 11.57
CA VAL A 98 1.22 -8.69 11.97
C VAL A 98 1.04 -8.64 13.50
N GLY A 99 1.94 -7.96 14.20
CA GLY A 99 1.70 -7.59 15.60
C GLY A 99 0.65 -6.49 15.61
N LEU A 100 -0.49 -6.71 16.25
CA LEU A 100 -1.47 -5.64 16.43
C LEU A 100 -0.89 -4.64 17.41
N VAL A 101 -0.33 -3.55 16.88
CA VAL A 101 -0.26 -2.33 17.65
C VAL A 101 -1.70 -1.89 17.80
N LYS A 102 -2.31 -2.16 18.96
CA LYS A 102 -3.58 -1.51 19.32
C LYS A 102 -3.35 -0.02 19.13
N GLU A 103 -3.95 0.54 18.10
CA GLU A 103 -4.06 1.99 18.01
C GLU A 103 -4.86 2.41 19.24
N THR A 104 -4.17 2.78 20.31
CA THR A 104 -4.73 3.71 21.29
C THR A 104 -5.33 4.82 20.46
N PRO A 105 -6.62 5.17 20.63
CA PRO A 105 -7.25 6.18 19.80
C PRO A 105 -6.37 7.42 19.89
N LEU A 106 -5.57 7.66 18.84
CA LEU A 106 -4.89 8.92 18.68
C LEU A 106 -6.06 9.87 18.55
N GLU A 107 -6.29 10.63 19.62
CA GLU A 107 -7.14 11.81 19.60
C GLU A 107 -6.93 12.42 18.24
N ARG A 108 -7.97 12.39 17.40
CA ARG A 108 -7.95 13.10 16.14
C ARG A 108 -7.73 14.54 16.56
N ARG A 109 -6.47 14.97 16.56
CA ARG A 109 -6.10 16.37 16.56
C ARG A 109 -6.70 16.87 15.27
N LYS A 110 -7.96 17.30 15.36
CA LYS A 110 -8.50 18.37 14.56
C LYS A 110 -7.68 19.61 14.96
N GLU A 111 -6.39 19.61 14.62
CA GLU A 111 -5.72 20.86 14.33
C GLU A 111 -6.35 21.31 13.02
N ALA A 112 -7.53 21.92 13.16
CA ALA A 112 -7.96 22.89 12.18
C ALA A 112 -6.79 23.87 12.08
N VAL A 113 -6.00 23.74 11.01
CA VAL A 113 -5.03 24.75 10.63
C VAL A 113 -5.84 26.03 10.54
N GLY A 114 -5.71 26.87 11.57
CA GLY A 114 -6.35 28.16 11.62
C GLY A 114 -5.80 28.95 10.45
N VAL A 115 -6.55 28.99 9.34
CA VAL A 115 -6.33 29.97 8.29
C VAL A 115 -6.58 31.30 8.97
N GLY A 116 -5.52 31.93 9.49
CA GLY A 116 -5.59 33.29 9.99
C GLY A 116 -6.27 34.14 8.93
N LYS A 117 -7.37 34.81 9.30
CA LYS A 117 -8.12 35.69 8.40
C LYS A 117 -7.12 36.65 7.75
N LYS A 118 -6.82 36.44 6.47
CA LYS A 118 -6.03 37.38 5.68
C LYS A 118 -6.80 38.70 5.66
N VAL A 119 -6.26 39.73 6.32
CA VAL A 119 -6.89 41.06 6.36
C VAL A 119 -7.03 41.56 4.92
N GLY A 120 -8.27 41.80 4.49
CA GLY A 120 -8.57 42.26 3.16
C GLY A 120 -8.02 43.67 2.93
N ARG A 121 -7.61 43.98 1.69
CA ARG A 121 -6.96 45.26 1.33
C ARG A 121 -7.79 46.50 1.71
N ASN A 122 -9.12 46.38 1.80
CA ASN A 122 -10.03 47.47 2.18
C ASN A 122 -10.54 47.39 3.64
N ASP A 123 -10.19 46.35 4.40
CA ASP A 123 -10.65 46.15 5.77
C ASP A 123 -9.98 47.15 6.72
N PRO A 124 -10.57 47.42 7.91
CA PRO A 124 -9.91 48.21 8.94
C PRO A 124 -8.54 47.62 9.30
N CYS A 125 -7.52 48.48 9.38
CA CYS A 125 -6.15 48.04 9.61
C CYS A 125 -5.97 47.59 11.07
N PRO A 126 -5.39 46.39 11.33
CA PRO A 126 -5.27 45.83 12.67
C PRO A 126 -4.28 46.58 13.59
N CYS A 127 -3.48 47.51 13.07
CA CYS A 127 -2.57 48.35 13.86
C CYS A 127 -3.27 49.44 14.72
N GLY A 128 -4.61 49.48 14.73
CA GLY A 128 -5.37 50.45 15.53
C GLY A 128 -5.45 51.87 14.95
N SER A 129 -4.92 52.11 13.75
CA SER A 129 -4.87 53.44 13.13
C SER A 129 -6.21 54.01 12.63
N GLY A 130 -7.30 53.24 12.71
CA GLY A 130 -8.63 53.61 12.20
C GLY A 130 -8.74 53.71 10.67
N LYS A 131 -7.66 53.44 9.92
CA LYS A 131 -7.60 53.56 8.45
C LYS A 131 -7.77 52.19 7.79
N LYS A 132 -8.23 52.15 6.53
CA LYS A 132 -8.25 50.90 5.72
C LYS A 132 -6.84 50.34 5.52
N TYR A 133 -6.67 49.02 5.47
CA TYR A 133 -5.39 48.32 5.42
C TYR A 133 -4.46 48.84 4.31
N LYS A 134 -4.97 48.99 3.08
CA LYS A 134 -4.22 49.56 1.93
C LYS A 134 -3.73 50.99 2.12
N LYS A 135 -4.34 51.74 3.04
CA LYS A 135 -3.97 53.13 3.34
C LYS A 135 -3.06 53.26 4.56
N CYS A 136 -2.71 52.14 5.20
CA CYS A 136 -1.85 52.04 6.37
C CYS A 136 -0.76 50.98 6.15
N CYS A 137 -0.74 49.88 6.90
CA CYS A 137 0.30 48.84 6.83
C CYS A 137 0.43 48.16 5.46
N GLY A 138 -0.63 48.16 4.64
CA GLY A 138 -0.61 47.60 3.28
C GLY A 138 -0.08 48.55 2.19
N LYS A 139 0.47 49.72 2.54
CA LYS A 139 1.00 50.71 1.56
C LYS A 139 2.35 50.33 0.94
N SER A 140 3.10 49.42 1.54
CA SER A 140 4.49 49.12 1.14
C SER A 140 4.62 48.03 0.08
N ALA A 141 3.51 47.49 -0.45
CA ALA A 141 3.54 46.62 -1.62
C ALA A 141 3.44 47.47 -2.89
N ARG A 142 4.58 47.93 -3.41
CA ARG A 142 4.73 48.27 -4.84
C ARG A 142 5.19 47.02 -5.57
#